data_AF-A0A8J2XBV1-F1
#
_entry.id   AF-A0A8J2XBV1-F1
#
_cell.length_a   1.000
_cell.length_b   1.000
_cell.length_c   1.000
_cell.angle_alpha   90.00
_cell.angle_beta   90.00
_cell.angle_gamma   90.00
#
_symmetry.space_group_name_H-M   'P 1'
#
loop_
_entity.id
_entity.type
_entity.pdbx_description
1 polymer ?
#
loop_
_entity_poly.entity_id
_entity_poly.type
_entity_poly.pdbx_seq_one_letter_code
_entity_poly.pdbx_strand_id
1 'polypeptide(L)'
;MNSSHLSNLQEQTLQAQNNSLPQKIQAILVYSQHNKGNTKFAPFEKHTLVKAKNSFGIVLKNSYDQYNRRFITIAWWKNNSTEIERKFSYPYEDLKPLSITPLDQLIPQKTIVLIPKGTTILINNDINILQKSLFFLKEIDSQGSYHLVNPESSYIFSYSNFPGVPFACLVEFPTLKELAAAANHLDKLQLRILAGAWLINNQPPLLADYLKENTDAFLKSVFIKSSSLIEKTWLDEDFNSAWNQAISDYLTLSLKTEGLQGYKIHERLVHRFNRPSEFATLININLTLDQPIN
;
A
#
# COMPACT_ATOMS: atom_id res chain seq x y z
N MET A 1 -0.67 -10.20 -4.39
CA MET A 1 -2.08 -9.79 -4.46
C MET A 1 -2.11 -8.43 -5.15
N ASN A 2 -2.82 -8.32 -6.28
CA ASN A 2 -2.71 -7.20 -7.23
C ASN A 2 -3.43 -5.95 -6.73
N SER A 3 -2.78 -4.78 -6.81
CA SER A 3 -3.37 -3.48 -6.46
C SER A 3 -4.64 -3.15 -7.26
N SER A 4 -4.76 -3.69 -8.49
CA SER A 4 -5.93 -3.54 -9.36
C SER A 4 -7.22 -4.13 -8.77
N HIS A 5 -7.13 -5.18 -7.95
CA HIS A 5 -8.31 -5.75 -7.30
C HIS A 5 -8.86 -4.85 -6.19
N LEU A 6 -7.99 -4.12 -5.49
CA LEU A 6 -8.39 -3.22 -4.39
C LEU A 6 -9.05 -1.95 -4.93
N SER A 7 -8.55 -1.40 -6.04
CA SER A 7 -9.16 -0.25 -6.72
C SER A 7 -10.54 -0.56 -7.29
N ASN A 8 -10.71 -1.74 -7.92
CA ASN A 8 -12.02 -2.18 -8.43
C ASN A 8 -13.03 -2.44 -7.29
N LEU A 9 -12.57 -2.96 -6.16
CA LEU A 9 -13.40 -3.10 -4.95
C LEU A 9 -13.86 -1.74 -4.43
N GLN A 10 -13.01 -0.72 -4.46
CA GLN A 10 -13.36 0.63 -4.02
C GLN A 10 -14.44 1.27 -4.91
N GLU A 11 -14.29 1.22 -6.23
CA GLU A 11 -15.27 1.79 -7.17
C GLU A 11 -16.63 1.08 -7.07
N GLN A 12 -16.64 -0.26 -7.01
CA GLN A 12 -17.86 -1.04 -6.85
C GLN A 12 -18.55 -0.78 -5.51
N THR A 13 -17.78 -0.62 -4.43
CA THR A 13 -18.31 -0.30 -3.10
C THR A 13 -18.91 1.10 -3.03
N LEU A 14 -18.25 2.09 -3.64
CA LEU A 14 -18.71 3.48 -3.66
C LEU A 14 -19.97 3.66 -4.54
N GLN A 15 -20.06 2.92 -5.66
CA GLN A 15 -21.23 2.97 -6.54
C GLN A 15 -22.46 2.25 -5.94
N ALA A 16 -22.27 1.12 -5.26
CA ALA A 16 -23.37 0.36 -4.66
C ALA A 16 -24.07 1.10 -3.50
N GLN A 17 -23.36 1.99 -2.80
CA GLN A 17 -23.83 2.62 -1.57
C GLN A 17 -24.56 3.95 -1.72
N ASN A 18 -24.69 4.51 -2.93
CA ASN A 18 -25.44 5.75 -3.11
C ASN A 18 -26.93 5.64 -2.75
N ASN A 19 -27.44 4.43 -2.45
CA ASN A 19 -28.86 4.17 -2.20
C ASN A 19 -29.21 3.65 -0.78
N SER A 20 -28.25 3.48 0.14
CA SER A 20 -28.52 2.96 1.50
C SER A 20 -28.09 3.94 2.59
N LEU A 21 -29.00 4.27 3.52
CA LEU A 21 -28.69 5.10 4.68
C LEU A 21 -27.70 4.39 5.63
N PRO A 22 -26.62 5.06 6.08
CA PRO A 22 -25.64 4.48 6.97
C PRO A 22 -26.23 4.19 8.36
N GLN A 23 -25.87 3.05 8.95
CA GLN A 23 -26.36 2.63 10.26
C GLN A 23 -25.49 3.20 11.37
N LYS A 24 -26.09 4.04 12.23
CA LYS A 24 -25.38 4.65 13.37
C LYS A 24 -25.30 3.67 14.53
N ILE A 25 -24.08 3.38 14.99
CA ILE A 25 -23.84 2.45 16.08
C ILE A 25 -23.94 3.18 17.42
N GLN A 26 -24.77 2.64 18.31
CA GLN A 26 -25.06 3.25 19.61
C GLN A 26 -24.10 2.75 20.70
N ALA A 27 -23.75 1.48 20.67
CA ALA A 27 -22.86 0.86 21.65
C ALA A 27 -22.11 -0.33 21.04
N ILE A 28 -20.94 -0.65 21.61
CA ILE A 28 -20.06 -1.71 21.12
C ILE A 28 -19.51 -2.48 22.31
N LEU A 29 -19.64 -3.81 22.26
CA LEU A 29 -18.87 -4.71 23.10
C LEU A 29 -17.81 -5.38 22.23
N VAL A 30 -16.55 -5.04 22.50
CA VAL A 30 -15.40 -5.74 21.94
C VAL A 30 -14.79 -6.59 23.04
N TYR A 31 -14.53 -7.86 22.77
CA TYR A 31 -13.54 -8.62 23.53
C TYR A 31 -12.13 -8.13 23.13
N SER A 32 -11.80 -6.89 23.52
CA SER A 32 -10.53 -6.27 23.23
C SER A 32 -9.59 -6.45 24.42
N GLN A 33 -8.47 -7.13 24.22
CA GLN A 33 -7.35 -7.10 25.17
C GLN A 33 -6.62 -5.74 25.21
N HIS A 34 -7.05 -4.78 24.38
CA HIS A 34 -6.57 -3.41 24.41
C HIS A 34 -7.58 -2.52 25.14
N ASN A 35 -7.42 -2.47 26.46
CA ASN A 35 -7.91 -1.35 27.27
C ASN A 35 -7.28 -0.07 26.72
N LYS A 36 -7.98 0.65 25.82
CA LYS A 36 -7.71 2.06 25.54
C LYS A 36 -8.20 2.90 26.73
N GLY A 37 -7.53 2.72 27.87
CA GLY A 37 -7.54 3.73 28.91
C GLY A 37 -6.81 4.95 28.38
N ASN A 38 -7.31 6.14 28.65
CA ASN A 38 -6.68 7.41 28.27
C ASN A 38 -5.24 7.46 28.86
N THR A 39 -4.23 7.06 28.10
CA THR A 39 -2.87 6.94 28.63
C THR A 39 -2.23 8.33 28.69
N LYS A 40 -1.45 8.63 29.75
CA LYS A 40 -0.69 9.90 29.89
C LYS A 40 0.33 10.16 28.76
N PHE A 41 0.46 9.22 27.82
CA PHE A 41 1.37 9.27 26.69
C PHE A 41 0.66 9.37 25.34
N ALA A 42 -0.67 9.36 25.30
CA ALA A 42 -1.40 9.62 24.06
C ALA A 42 -0.96 10.97 23.46
N PRO A 43 -0.69 11.03 22.14
CA PRO A 43 -0.97 10.01 21.12
C PRO A 43 0.17 9.00 20.85
N PHE A 44 1.27 9.03 21.61
CA PHE A 44 2.48 8.25 21.37
C PHE A 44 2.56 6.98 22.23
N GLU A 45 1.59 6.09 22.10
CA GLU A 45 1.58 4.81 22.81
C GLU A 45 2.60 3.83 22.24
N LYS A 46 2.89 2.75 22.99
CA LYS A 46 3.75 1.68 22.50
C LYS A 46 3.21 1.14 21.18
N HIS A 47 4.11 0.98 20.21
CA HIS A 47 3.85 0.60 18.82
C HIS A 47 3.18 1.67 17.94
N THR A 48 2.96 2.89 18.43
CA THR A 48 2.55 4.00 17.58
C THR A 48 3.62 4.26 16.52
N LEU A 49 3.20 4.28 15.24
CA LEU A 49 4.04 4.74 14.15
C LEU A 49 4.13 6.26 14.19
N VAL A 50 5.32 6.79 13.96
CA VAL A 50 5.61 8.22 13.97
C VAL A 50 6.35 8.62 12.71
N LYS A 51 6.22 9.88 12.33
CA LYS A 51 6.99 10.52 11.27
C LYS A 51 7.71 11.74 11.82
N ALA A 52 8.89 12.02 11.26
CA ALA A 52 9.62 13.25 11.48
C ALA A 52 10.36 13.63 10.21
N LYS A 53 9.93 14.71 9.54
CA LYS A 53 10.45 15.11 8.21
C LYS A 53 10.45 13.91 7.24
N ASN A 54 11.62 13.37 6.90
CA ASN A 54 11.80 12.26 5.95
C ASN A 54 12.05 10.91 6.64
N SER A 55 11.89 10.82 7.96
CA SER A 55 12.13 9.61 8.73
C SER A 55 10.84 9.03 9.29
N PHE A 56 10.75 7.70 9.28
CA PHE A 56 9.68 6.95 9.92
C PHE A 56 10.23 6.23 11.15
N GLY A 57 9.38 6.11 12.17
CA GLY A 57 9.75 5.45 13.41
C GLY A 57 8.57 4.76 14.10
N ILE A 58 8.88 3.94 15.09
CA ILE A 58 7.90 3.27 15.94
C ILE A 58 8.26 3.49 17.40
N VAL A 59 7.26 3.83 18.20
CA VAL A 59 7.41 3.94 19.65
C VAL A 59 7.62 2.55 20.23
N LEU A 60 8.78 2.32 20.85
CA LEU A 60 9.11 1.04 21.48
C LEU A 60 8.62 0.97 22.93
N LYS A 61 8.72 2.08 23.65
CA LYS A 61 8.34 2.17 25.05
C LYS A 61 8.13 3.61 25.49
N ASN A 62 7.36 3.72 26.56
CA ASN A 62 7.08 4.92 27.31
C ASN A 62 7.66 4.74 28.71
N SER A 63 8.36 5.75 29.22
CA SER A 63 9.02 5.66 30.52
C SER A 63 8.99 7.00 31.25
N TYR A 64 9.26 6.94 32.55
CA TYR A 64 9.51 8.11 33.38
C TYR A 64 10.95 8.08 33.86
N ASP A 65 11.57 9.25 34.02
CA ASP A 65 12.82 9.36 34.77
C ASP A 65 12.56 9.46 36.29
N GLN A 66 13.64 9.59 37.06
CA GLN A 66 13.58 9.76 38.52
C GLN A 66 12.86 11.04 38.98
N TYR A 67 12.63 11.99 38.08
CA TYR A 67 11.90 13.24 38.34
C TYR A 67 10.48 13.22 37.76
N ASN A 68 9.98 12.03 37.39
CA ASN A 68 8.66 11.84 36.79
C ASN A 68 8.46 12.60 35.46
N ARG A 69 9.55 12.90 34.74
CA ARG A 69 9.48 13.43 33.37
C ARG A 69 9.22 12.33 32.37
N ARG A 70 8.37 12.60 31.39
CA ARG A 70 7.93 11.62 30.38
C ARG A 70 8.97 11.48 29.28
N PHE A 71 9.33 10.24 28.97
CA PHE A 71 10.22 9.90 27.87
C PHE A 71 9.57 8.89 26.92
N ILE A 72 9.83 9.07 25.63
CA ILE A 72 9.38 8.18 24.56
C ILE A 72 10.59 7.66 23.80
N THR A 73 10.78 6.35 23.81
CA THR A 73 11.82 5.70 23.01
C THR A 73 11.26 5.33 21.65
N ILE A 74 11.87 5.85 20.59
CA ILE A 74 11.48 5.62 19.19
C ILE A 74 12.61 4.86 18.49
N ALA A 75 12.26 3.79 17.77
CA ALA A 75 13.14 3.16 16.79
C ALA A 75 12.88 3.79 15.42
N TRP A 76 13.91 4.30 14.78
CA TRP A 76 13.86 4.95 13.47
C TRP A 76 14.38 4.01 12.39
N TRP A 77 13.65 3.91 11.30
CA TRP A 77 14.10 3.20 10.10
C TRP A 77 15.16 3.98 9.36
N LYS A 78 16.07 3.24 8.72
CA LYS A 78 16.96 3.80 7.70
C LYS A 78 16.12 4.17 6.48
N ASN A 79 16.42 5.33 5.87
CA ASN A 79 15.69 5.77 4.67
C ASN A 79 15.70 4.69 3.58
N ASN A 80 14.52 4.41 3.01
CA ASN A 80 14.31 3.41 1.95
C ASN A 80 14.74 1.98 2.32
N SER A 81 14.72 1.63 3.61
CA SER A 81 15.08 0.29 4.10
C SER A 81 14.09 -0.20 5.16
N THR A 82 14.01 -1.53 5.32
CA THR A 82 13.27 -2.19 6.41
C THR A 82 14.10 -2.29 7.70
N GLU A 83 15.37 -1.89 7.66
CA GLU A 83 16.29 -1.92 8.79
C GLU A 83 16.10 -0.73 9.74
N ILE A 84 16.28 -0.97 11.03
CA ILE A 84 16.31 0.07 12.06
C ILE A 84 17.70 0.72 12.08
N GLU A 85 17.76 2.01 11.79
CA GLU A 85 19.00 2.80 11.83
C GLU A 85 19.41 3.12 13.27
N ARG A 86 18.46 3.61 14.06
CA ARG A 86 18.75 4.12 15.41
C ARG A 86 17.57 3.97 16.34
N LYS A 87 17.86 3.90 17.63
CA LYS A 87 16.87 3.96 18.71
C LYS A 87 17.23 5.14 19.60
N PHE A 88 16.27 6.02 19.86
CA PHE A 88 16.51 7.22 20.66
C PHE A 88 15.35 7.51 21.61
N SER A 89 15.67 7.99 22.83
CA SER A 89 14.69 8.37 23.84
C SER A 89 14.56 9.88 23.91
N TYR A 90 13.38 10.38 23.58
CA TYR A 90 13.06 11.80 23.60
C TYR A 90 12.28 12.17 24.86
N PRO A 91 12.59 13.30 25.51
CA PRO A 91 11.63 13.96 26.38
C PRO A 91 10.33 14.21 25.62
N TYR A 92 9.18 13.99 26.25
CA TYR A 92 7.88 14.18 25.62
C TYR A 92 7.69 15.59 25.05
N GLU A 93 8.23 16.58 25.76
CA GLU A 93 8.13 18.01 25.42
C GLU A 93 8.89 18.36 24.13
N ASP A 94 9.94 17.60 23.81
CA ASP A 94 10.79 17.84 22.63
C ASP A 94 10.19 17.28 21.33
N LEU A 95 9.17 16.41 21.42
CA LEU A 95 8.57 15.80 20.24
C LEU A 95 7.97 16.84 19.29
N LYS A 96 7.26 17.83 19.82
CA LYS A 96 6.62 18.89 19.03
C LYS A 96 7.65 19.82 18.36
N PRO A 97 8.64 20.38 19.07
CA PRO A 97 9.74 21.14 18.46
C PRO A 97 10.48 20.36 17.36
N LEU A 98 10.67 19.05 17.55
CA LEU A 98 11.33 18.18 16.58
C LEU A 98 10.43 17.76 15.41
N SER A 99 9.18 18.23 15.37
CA SER A 99 8.18 17.86 14.37
C SER A 99 7.96 16.34 14.30
N ILE A 100 8.11 15.65 15.44
CA ILE A 100 7.79 14.23 15.57
C ILE A 100 6.29 14.15 15.84
N THR A 101 5.54 13.58 14.91
CA THR A 101 4.10 13.38 15.04
C THR A 101 3.73 11.93 14.81
N PRO A 102 2.65 11.43 15.45
CA PRO A 102 2.08 10.14 15.08
C PRO A 102 1.73 10.15 13.60
N LEU A 103 1.97 9.03 12.94
CA LEU A 103 1.50 8.82 11.58
C LEU A 103 0.00 8.59 11.63
N ASP A 104 -0.75 9.37 10.87
CA ASP A 104 -2.19 9.19 10.73
C ASP A 104 -2.47 7.82 10.09
N GLN A 105 -2.93 6.85 10.89
CA GLN A 105 -3.18 5.49 10.42
C GLN A 105 -4.56 5.33 9.77
N LEU A 106 -5.47 6.28 10.00
CA LEU A 106 -6.85 6.28 9.52
C LEU A 106 -7.07 7.51 8.63
N ILE A 107 -6.60 7.41 7.39
CA ILE A 107 -6.81 8.43 6.35
C ILE A 107 -8.10 8.09 5.58
N PRO A 108 -9.10 8.99 5.58
CA PRO A 108 -10.31 8.85 4.77
C PRO A 108 -9.98 8.55 3.31
N GLN A 109 -10.80 7.71 2.69
CA GLN A 109 -10.69 7.31 1.29
C GLN A 109 -9.37 6.62 0.92
N LYS A 110 -8.53 6.29 1.90
CA LYS A 110 -7.29 5.56 1.68
C LYS A 110 -7.18 4.34 2.58
N THR A 111 -7.82 4.36 3.74
CA THR A 111 -7.63 3.30 4.73
C THR A 111 -8.68 2.21 4.63
N ILE A 112 -8.23 0.97 4.55
CA ILE A 112 -9.03 -0.21 4.82
C ILE A 112 -8.86 -0.56 6.30
N VAL A 113 -9.98 -0.67 6.99
CA VAL A 113 -10.09 -0.99 8.41
C VAL A 113 -10.59 -2.42 8.56
N LEU A 114 -9.95 -3.18 9.44
CA LEU A 114 -10.41 -4.49 9.87
C LEU A 114 -11.21 -4.36 11.17
N ILE A 115 -12.44 -4.87 11.17
CA ILE A 115 -13.22 -5.03 12.39
C ILE A 115 -12.95 -6.43 12.96
N PRO A 116 -12.51 -6.55 14.23
CA PRO A 116 -12.24 -7.85 14.85
C PRO A 116 -13.47 -8.77 14.85
N LYS A 117 -13.25 -10.07 14.67
CA LYS A 117 -14.31 -11.08 14.78
C LYS A 117 -14.95 -11.04 16.16
N GLY A 118 -16.27 -11.12 16.23
CA GLY A 118 -17.00 -11.13 17.50
C GLY A 118 -17.20 -9.73 18.08
N THR A 119 -17.03 -8.68 17.26
CA THR A 119 -17.42 -7.33 17.64
C THR A 119 -18.94 -7.27 17.68
N THR A 120 -19.49 -7.07 18.88
CA THR A 120 -20.93 -6.94 19.08
C THR A 120 -21.30 -5.46 19.02
N ILE A 121 -22.19 -5.11 18.10
CA ILE A 121 -22.67 -3.75 17.91
C ILE A 121 -24.17 -3.67 18.23
N LEU A 122 -24.58 -2.55 18.81
CA LEU A 122 -25.98 -2.23 19.05
C LEU A 122 -26.43 -1.18 18.02
N ILE A 123 -27.42 -1.54 17.20
CA ILE A 123 -28.02 -0.67 16.20
C ILE A 123 -29.53 -0.69 16.43
N ASN A 124 -30.15 0.46 16.70
CA ASN A 124 -31.60 0.57 16.87
C ASN A 124 -32.19 -0.46 17.87
N ASN A 125 -31.49 -0.72 18.98
CA ASN A 125 -31.78 -1.76 19.98
C ASN A 125 -31.58 -3.22 19.54
N ASP A 126 -31.15 -3.48 18.31
CA ASP A 126 -30.79 -4.81 17.84
C ASP A 126 -29.30 -5.10 18.03
N ILE A 127 -29.01 -6.25 18.64
CA ILE A 127 -27.65 -6.74 18.86
C ILE A 127 -27.20 -7.50 17.61
N ASN A 128 -26.16 -6.99 16.96
CA ASN A 128 -25.55 -7.60 15.80
C ASN A 128 -24.12 -8.02 16.11
N ILE A 129 -23.74 -9.24 15.74
CA ILE A 129 -22.36 -9.72 15.90
C ILE A 129 -21.69 -9.66 14.55
N LEU A 130 -20.75 -8.72 14.41
CA LEU A 130 -19.97 -8.61 13.19
C LEU A 130 -18.99 -9.79 13.09
N GLN A 131 -19.02 -10.43 11.93
CA GLN A 131 -17.94 -11.32 11.53
C GLN A 131 -16.69 -10.49 11.23
N LYS A 132 -15.55 -11.17 11.05
CA LYS A 132 -14.31 -10.52 10.63
C LYS A 132 -14.55 -9.87 9.26
N SER A 133 -14.68 -8.55 9.24
CA SER A 133 -15.07 -7.82 8.04
C SER A 133 -14.11 -6.66 7.77
N LEU A 134 -13.75 -6.51 6.51
CA LEU A 134 -12.98 -5.38 6.01
C LEU A 134 -13.94 -4.27 5.57
N PHE A 135 -13.61 -3.05 5.95
CA PHE A 135 -14.34 -1.86 5.59
C PHE A 135 -13.39 -0.82 5.05
N PHE A 136 -13.87 -0.02 4.12
CA PHE A 136 -13.22 1.19 3.70
C PHE A 136 -13.60 2.33 4.64
N LEU A 137 -12.63 3.13 5.06
CA LEU A 137 -12.89 4.36 5.79
C LEU A 137 -13.30 5.44 4.78
N LYS A 138 -14.60 5.72 4.67
CA LYS A 138 -15.13 6.71 3.74
C LYS A 138 -14.79 8.14 4.16
N GLU A 139 -15.09 8.47 5.41
CA GLU A 139 -14.89 9.80 5.98
C GLU A 139 -14.73 9.74 7.50
N ILE A 140 -14.16 10.82 8.04
CA ILE A 140 -14.19 11.13 9.47
C ILE A 140 -14.94 12.46 9.57
N ASP A 141 -16.08 12.47 10.25
CA ASP A 141 -16.89 13.68 10.37
C ASP A 141 -16.27 14.70 11.36
N SER A 142 -16.82 15.92 11.38
CA SER A 142 -16.37 16.99 12.28
C SER A 142 -16.61 16.71 13.77
N GLN A 143 -17.41 15.68 14.08
CA GLN A 143 -17.70 15.20 15.43
C GLN A 143 -16.79 14.03 15.84
N GLY A 144 -15.87 13.61 14.97
CA GLY A 144 -14.93 12.51 15.19
C GLY A 144 -15.52 11.12 14.97
N SER A 145 -16.63 10.98 14.25
CA SER A 145 -17.20 9.68 13.88
C SER A 145 -16.51 9.10 12.65
N TYR A 146 -16.24 7.79 12.67
CA TYR A 146 -15.67 7.03 11.56
C TYR A 146 -16.79 6.41 10.73
N HIS A 147 -16.83 6.75 9.45
CA HIS A 147 -17.80 6.21 8.50
C HIS A 147 -17.15 5.06 7.73
N LEU A 148 -17.60 3.84 8.02
CA LEU A 148 -17.07 2.61 7.45
C LEU A 148 -18.03 2.03 6.42
N VAL A 149 -17.51 1.63 5.27
CA VAL A 149 -18.31 1.14 4.16
C VAL A 149 -17.72 -0.12 3.53
N ASN A 150 -18.57 -1.09 3.20
CA ASN A 150 -18.22 -2.23 2.36
C ASN A 150 -19.40 -2.53 1.41
N PRO A 151 -19.30 -3.46 0.44
CA PRO A 151 -20.38 -3.70 -0.52
C PRO A 151 -21.74 -4.06 0.11
N GLU A 152 -21.73 -4.63 1.32
CA GLU A 152 -22.92 -5.18 1.98
C GLU A 152 -23.52 -4.24 3.04
N SER A 153 -22.72 -3.31 3.58
CA SER A 153 -23.07 -2.58 4.80
C SER A 153 -22.32 -1.26 4.97
N SER A 154 -22.96 -0.33 5.66
CA SER A 154 -22.43 1.00 5.98
C SER A 154 -22.70 1.33 7.44
N TYR A 155 -21.64 1.67 8.18
CA TYR A 155 -21.67 1.86 9.62
C TYR A 155 -21.00 3.17 10.04
N ILE A 156 -21.56 3.82 11.05
CA ILE A 156 -20.96 4.99 11.69
C ILE A 156 -20.57 4.62 13.12
N PHE A 157 -19.29 4.74 13.41
CA PHE A 157 -18.71 4.50 14.73
C PHE A 157 -18.27 5.81 15.38
N SER A 158 -18.56 6.01 16.66
CA SER A 158 -17.97 7.15 17.40
C SER A 158 -16.48 6.92 17.66
N TYR A 159 -15.72 8.01 17.84
CA TYR A 159 -14.30 7.95 18.21
C TYR A 159 -14.05 7.05 19.44
N SER A 160 -14.88 7.23 20.47
CA SER A 160 -14.74 6.57 21.77
C SER A 160 -14.88 5.05 21.72
N ASN A 161 -15.63 4.53 20.74
CA ASN A 161 -16.00 3.12 20.69
C ASN A 161 -15.49 2.42 19.42
N PHE A 162 -14.63 3.07 18.64
CA PHE A 162 -14.17 2.53 17.36
C PHE A 162 -13.33 1.25 17.56
N PRO A 163 -13.81 0.07 17.09
CA PRO A 163 -13.13 -1.20 17.28
C PRO A 163 -12.15 -1.51 16.14
N GLY A 164 -12.13 -0.67 15.11
CA GLY A 164 -11.40 -0.88 13.88
C GLY A 164 -9.88 -0.76 14.05
N VAL A 165 -9.16 -1.68 13.43
CA VAL A 165 -7.70 -1.65 13.32
C VAL A 165 -7.34 -1.35 11.86
N PRO A 166 -6.46 -0.37 11.57
CA PRO A 166 -5.93 -0.16 10.23
C PRO A 166 -5.35 -1.46 9.66
N PHE A 167 -5.84 -1.90 8.52
CA PHE A 167 -5.41 -3.13 7.85
C PHE A 167 -4.51 -2.83 6.66
N ALA A 168 -4.92 -1.88 5.82
CA ALA A 168 -4.14 -1.44 4.67
C ALA A 168 -4.42 0.04 4.36
N CYS A 169 -3.48 0.70 3.70
CA CYS A 169 -3.65 2.05 3.17
C CYS A 169 -3.39 2.04 1.66
N LEU A 170 -4.29 2.64 0.88
CA LEU A 170 -4.13 2.85 -0.53
C LEU A 170 -3.14 4.00 -0.75
N VAL A 171 -2.03 3.67 -1.39
CA VAL A 171 -1.09 4.65 -1.90
C VAL A 171 -1.57 5.01 -3.30
N GLU A 172 -2.23 6.15 -3.43
CA GLU A 172 -2.51 6.73 -4.75
C GLU A 172 -1.17 7.09 -5.39
N PHE A 173 -0.95 6.59 -6.59
CA PHE A 173 0.17 7.04 -7.40
C PHE A 173 -0.07 8.52 -7.77
N PRO A 174 0.97 9.38 -7.71
CA PRO A 174 0.85 10.76 -8.16
C PRO A 174 0.28 10.79 -9.58
N THR A 175 -0.70 11.64 -9.81
CA THR A 175 -1.29 11.79 -11.15
C THR A 175 -0.23 12.33 -12.12
N LEU A 176 -0.37 12.02 -13.41
CA LEU A 176 0.51 12.58 -14.45
C LEU A 176 0.59 14.12 -14.39
N LYS A 177 -0.48 14.77 -13.95
CA LYS A 177 -0.57 16.23 -13.75
C LYS A 177 0.26 16.71 -12.55
N GLU A 178 0.25 15.96 -11.45
CA GLU A 178 1.06 16.25 -10.25
C GLU A 178 2.54 15.98 -10.50
N LEU A 179 2.87 14.92 -11.26
CA LEU A 179 4.24 14.65 -11.73
C LEU A 179 4.73 15.73 -12.70
N ALA A 180 3.86 16.25 -13.57
CA ALA A 180 4.19 17.35 -14.46
C ALA A 180 4.44 18.68 -13.72
N ALA A 181 3.73 18.93 -12.61
CA ALA A 181 3.88 20.12 -11.77
C ALA A 181 5.08 20.04 -10.80
N ALA A 182 5.47 18.83 -10.39
CA ALA A 182 6.60 18.60 -9.49
C ALA A 182 7.93 18.61 -10.27
N ALA A 183 8.48 19.82 -10.42
CA ALA A 183 9.83 20.12 -10.87
C ALA A 183 10.16 19.86 -12.36
N ASN A 184 11.08 20.70 -12.87
CA ASN A 184 11.78 20.46 -14.14
C ASN A 184 12.81 19.32 -14.02
N HIS A 185 12.99 18.77 -12.83
CA HIS A 185 13.90 17.67 -12.52
C HIS A 185 13.15 16.51 -11.89
N LEU A 186 13.25 15.32 -12.47
CA LEU A 186 12.57 14.12 -12.03
C LEU A 186 13.50 13.27 -11.16
N ASP A 187 13.02 12.87 -9.98
CA ASP A 187 13.70 11.89 -9.14
C ASP A 187 13.46 10.45 -9.63
N LYS A 188 14.26 9.50 -9.12
CA LYS A 188 14.17 8.08 -9.46
C LYS A 188 12.76 7.47 -9.31
N LEU A 189 12.02 7.86 -8.29
CA LEU A 189 10.69 7.31 -8.03
C LEU A 189 9.69 7.81 -9.07
N GLN A 190 9.73 9.11 -9.36
CA GLN A 190 8.92 9.73 -10.40
C GLN A 190 9.21 9.13 -11.78
N LEU A 191 10.50 8.96 -12.12
CA LEU A 191 10.94 8.29 -13.36
C LEU A 191 10.39 6.87 -13.46
N ARG A 192 10.43 6.09 -12.37
CA ARG A 192 9.93 4.72 -12.36
C ARG A 192 8.42 4.66 -12.58
N ILE A 193 7.67 5.56 -11.93
CA ILE A 193 6.21 5.63 -12.07
C ILE A 193 5.84 5.99 -13.51
N LEU A 194 6.51 7.00 -14.08
CA LEU A 194 6.28 7.42 -15.47
C LEU A 194 6.63 6.31 -16.47
N ALA A 195 7.76 5.64 -16.30
CA ALA A 195 8.17 4.53 -17.15
C ALA A 195 7.17 3.37 -17.06
N GLY A 196 6.75 2.98 -15.85
CA GLY A 196 5.77 1.93 -15.66
C GLY A 196 4.41 2.25 -16.29
N ALA A 197 3.92 3.47 -16.08
CA ALA A 197 2.67 3.93 -16.70
C ALA A 197 2.77 3.96 -18.23
N TRP A 198 3.89 4.43 -18.77
CA TRP A 198 4.12 4.47 -20.21
C TRP A 198 4.13 3.05 -20.81
N LEU A 199 4.81 2.09 -20.18
CA LEU A 199 4.83 0.69 -20.62
C LEU A 199 3.44 0.06 -20.62
N ILE A 200 2.64 0.30 -19.58
CA ILE A 200 1.27 -0.23 -19.50
C ILE A 200 0.37 0.38 -20.60
N ASN A 201 0.45 1.70 -20.79
CA ASN A 201 -0.43 2.42 -21.71
C ASN A 201 -0.08 2.19 -23.19
N ASN A 202 1.21 2.01 -23.49
CA ASN A 202 1.67 1.82 -24.87
C ASN A 202 1.75 0.35 -25.27
N GLN A 203 1.50 -0.58 -24.33
CA GLN A 203 1.51 -2.04 -24.56
C GLN A 203 2.60 -2.46 -25.56
N PRO A 204 3.88 -2.21 -25.23
CA PRO A 204 5.00 -2.60 -26.09
C PRO A 204 4.94 -4.10 -26.38
N PRO A 205 5.57 -4.55 -27.48
CA PRO A 205 5.28 -5.84 -28.07
C PRO A 205 5.52 -7.00 -27.09
N LEU A 206 4.78 -8.10 -27.31
CA LEU A 206 4.69 -9.29 -26.44
C LEU A 206 6.05 -9.74 -25.92
N LEU A 207 6.08 -10.45 -24.79
CA LEU A 207 7.31 -10.95 -24.17
C LEU A 207 8.27 -11.63 -25.16
N ALA A 208 7.75 -12.36 -26.16
CA ALA A 208 8.55 -13.00 -27.21
C ALA A 208 9.31 -11.99 -28.09
N ASP A 209 8.73 -10.82 -28.33
CA ASP A 209 9.36 -9.73 -29.08
C ASP A 209 10.32 -8.92 -28.19
N TYR A 210 10.05 -8.82 -26.88
CA TYR A 210 11.00 -8.22 -25.94
C TYR A 210 12.31 -9.02 -25.85
N LEU A 211 12.25 -10.35 -25.99
CA LEU A 211 13.43 -11.22 -25.99
C LEU A 211 14.30 -11.12 -27.25
N LYS A 212 13.86 -10.38 -28.28
CA LYS A 212 14.70 -10.10 -29.45
C LYS A 212 15.77 -9.07 -29.08
N GLU A 213 16.97 -9.26 -29.63
CA GLU A 213 18.08 -8.33 -29.42
C GLU A 213 17.67 -6.90 -29.83
N ASN A 214 17.90 -5.94 -28.93
CA ASN A 214 17.66 -4.49 -29.07
C ASN A 214 16.25 -3.95 -28.76
N THR A 215 15.28 -4.78 -28.34
CA THR A 215 13.93 -4.26 -28.01
C THR A 215 13.97 -3.30 -26.82
N ASP A 216 14.76 -3.58 -25.77
CA ASP A 216 14.88 -2.69 -24.60
C ASP A 216 15.45 -1.30 -24.95
N ALA A 217 16.56 -1.27 -25.70
CA ALA A 217 17.20 -0.03 -26.11
C ALA A 217 16.28 0.83 -26.99
N PHE A 218 15.51 0.18 -27.88
CA PHE A 218 14.51 0.85 -28.69
C PHE A 218 13.40 1.46 -27.82
N LEU A 219 12.76 0.67 -26.95
CA LEU A 219 11.68 1.14 -26.08
C LEU A 219 12.13 2.30 -25.18
N LYS A 220 13.33 2.20 -24.63
CA LYS A 220 13.95 3.24 -23.82
C LYS A 220 14.13 4.53 -24.60
N SER A 221 14.57 4.45 -25.85
CA SER A 221 14.74 5.61 -26.73
C SER A 221 13.40 6.28 -27.09
N VAL A 222 12.32 5.50 -27.24
CA VAL A 222 10.98 6.02 -27.51
C VAL A 222 10.41 6.69 -26.25
N PHE A 223 10.60 6.09 -25.07
CA PHE A 223 10.15 6.67 -23.81
C PHE A 223 10.81 8.03 -23.52
N ILE A 224 12.12 8.16 -23.74
CA ILE A 224 12.85 9.44 -23.58
C ILE A 224 12.24 10.55 -24.44
N LYS A 225 11.74 10.21 -25.63
CA LYS A 225 11.11 11.15 -26.58
C LYS A 225 9.61 11.35 -26.34
N SER A 226 9.02 10.66 -25.36
CA SER A 226 7.59 10.72 -25.09
C SER A 226 7.21 12.04 -24.42
N SER A 227 5.95 12.44 -24.58
CA SER A 227 5.38 13.60 -23.89
C SER A 227 5.49 13.53 -22.36
N SER A 228 5.75 12.35 -21.80
CA SER A 228 5.99 12.15 -20.36
C SER A 228 7.33 12.73 -19.89
N LEU A 229 8.30 12.94 -20.78
CA LEU A 229 9.67 13.39 -20.46
C LEU A 229 10.12 14.65 -21.22
N ILE A 230 9.31 15.17 -22.16
CA ILE A 230 9.60 16.43 -22.86
C ILE A 230 9.80 17.56 -21.84
N GLU A 231 10.87 18.34 -22.01
CA GLU A 231 11.26 19.47 -21.15
C GLU A 231 11.58 19.12 -19.68
N LYS A 232 11.77 17.83 -19.37
CA LYS A 232 12.22 17.36 -18.06
C LYS A 232 13.72 17.05 -18.06
N THR A 233 14.34 17.18 -16.90
CA THR A 233 15.74 16.81 -16.64
C THR A 233 15.79 15.69 -15.60
N TRP A 234 16.85 14.89 -15.60
CA TRP A 234 17.06 13.79 -14.67
C TRP A 234 18.55 13.45 -14.57
N LEU A 235 18.93 12.66 -13.57
CA LEU A 235 20.24 12.01 -13.53
C LEU A 235 20.19 10.69 -14.32
N ASP A 236 21.18 10.44 -15.17
CA ASP A 236 21.21 9.23 -16.02
C ASP A 236 21.22 7.94 -15.19
N GLU A 237 21.88 7.94 -14.03
CA GLU A 237 21.90 6.80 -13.12
C GLU A 237 20.49 6.49 -12.56
N ASP A 238 19.77 7.53 -12.14
CA ASP A 238 18.41 7.41 -11.62
C ASP A 238 17.45 6.96 -12.73
N PHE A 239 17.58 7.52 -13.93
CA PHE A 239 16.79 7.10 -15.08
C PHE A 239 17.04 5.64 -15.45
N ASN A 240 18.30 5.22 -15.58
CA ASN A 240 18.67 3.86 -15.92
C ASN A 240 18.16 2.87 -14.87
N SER A 241 18.31 3.20 -13.59
CA SER A 241 17.83 2.36 -12.51
C SER A 241 16.30 2.28 -12.47
N ALA A 242 15.62 3.41 -12.66
CA ALA A 242 14.17 3.49 -12.71
C ALA A 242 13.57 2.71 -13.90
N TRP A 243 14.17 2.85 -15.09
CA TRP A 243 13.79 2.11 -16.30
C TRP A 243 13.93 0.60 -16.11
N ASN A 244 15.08 0.16 -15.60
CA ASN A 244 15.35 -1.27 -15.39
C ASN A 244 14.37 -1.90 -14.39
N GLN A 245 13.96 -1.15 -13.36
CA GLN A 245 12.94 -1.60 -12.42
C GLN A 245 11.55 -1.65 -13.07
N ALA A 246 11.16 -0.58 -13.78
CA ALA A 246 9.86 -0.52 -14.44
C ALA A 246 9.67 -1.60 -15.50
N ILE A 247 10.71 -1.88 -16.31
CA ILE A 247 10.66 -2.92 -17.33
C ILE A 247 10.61 -4.32 -16.71
N SER A 248 11.36 -4.57 -15.63
CA SER A 248 11.29 -5.82 -14.88
C SER A 248 9.88 -6.03 -14.28
N ASP A 249 9.28 -4.99 -13.70
CA ASP A 249 7.92 -5.03 -13.16
C ASP A 249 6.90 -5.32 -14.28
N TYR A 250 7.04 -4.68 -15.44
CA TYR A 250 6.19 -4.88 -16.61
C TYR A 250 6.30 -6.31 -17.18
N LEU A 251 7.51 -6.83 -17.41
CA LEU A 251 7.71 -8.19 -17.93
C LEU A 251 7.15 -9.24 -16.97
N THR A 252 7.32 -9.03 -15.67
CA THR A 252 6.74 -9.89 -14.63
C THR A 252 5.21 -9.88 -14.69
N LEU A 253 4.61 -8.71 -14.95
CA LEU A 253 3.17 -8.59 -15.13
C LEU A 253 2.71 -9.32 -16.40
N SER A 254 3.36 -9.06 -17.55
CA SER A 254 3.05 -9.71 -18.83
C SER A 254 3.19 -11.23 -18.76
N LEU A 255 4.20 -11.75 -18.07
CA LEU A 255 4.37 -13.20 -17.81
C LEU A 255 3.20 -13.83 -17.05
N LYS A 256 2.54 -13.05 -16.18
CA LYS A 256 1.37 -13.52 -15.41
C LYS A 256 0.08 -13.39 -16.20
N THR A 257 -0.08 -12.31 -16.98
CA THR A 257 -1.35 -11.99 -17.66
C THR A 257 -1.43 -12.66 -19.03
N GLU A 258 -0.37 -12.57 -19.82
CA GLU A 258 -0.29 -13.03 -21.21
C GLU A 258 0.45 -14.36 -21.33
N GLY A 259 1.50 -14.55 -20.52
CA GLY A 259 2.35 -15.74 -20.56
C GLY A 259 3.33 -15.74 -21.71
N LEU A 260 4.17 -16.77 -21.78
CA LEU A 260 5.10 -17.00 -22.89
C LEU A 260 4.64 -18.22 -23.66
N GLN A 261 4.36 -18.07 -24.97
CA GLN A 261 3.99 -19.18 -25.86
C GLN A 261 2.83 -20.05 -25.32
N GLY A 262 1.84 -19.43 -24.67
CA GLY A 262 0.68 -20.13 -24.08
C GLY A 262 0.89 -20.66 -22.66
N TYR A 263 2.05 -20.42 -22.04
CA TYR A 263 2.34 -20.79 -20.65
C TYR A 263 2.34 -19.56 -19.75
N LYS A 264 1.39 -19.48 -18.80
CA LYS A 264 1.36 -18.40 -17.79
C LYS A 264 1.94 -18.86 -16.47
N ILE A 265 2.69 -17.98 -15.82
CA ILE A 265 3.13 -18.23 -14.45
C ILE A 265 1.88 -18.34 -13.56
N HIS A 266 1.87 -19.35 -12.69
CA HIS A 266 0.77 -19.79 -11.83
C HIS A 266 -0.38 -20.54 -12.52
N GLU A 267 -0.24 -20.86 -13.81
CA GLU A 267 -1.19 -21.74 -14.49
C GLU A 267 -0.96 -23.21 -14.13
N ARG A 268 -2.05 -23.98 -14.08
CA ARG A 268 -2.00 -25.43 -13.85
C ARG A 268 -1.72 -26.15 -15.16
N LEU A 269 -0.62 -26.88 -15.20
CA LEU A 269 -0.22 -27.71 -16.32
C LEU A 269 -0.53 -29.17 -16.01
N VAL A 270 -0.95 -29.92 -17.03
CA VAL A 270 -1.07 -31.37 -16.95
C VAL A 270 0.27 -31.97 -17.34
N HIS A 271 0.92 -32.67 -16.40
CA HIS A 271 2.16 -33.38 -16.68
C HIS A 271 1.84 -34.82 -17.09
N ARG A 272 2.17 -35.22 -18.32
CA ARG A 272 2.06 -36.61 -18.80
C ARG A 272 3.44 -37.18 -19.09
N PHE A 273 4.00 -37.87 -18.10
CA PHE A 273 4.98 -38.93 -18.34
C PHE A 273 4.59 -40.17 -17.51
N ASN A 274 4.21 -41.25 -18.21
CA ASN A 274 4.07 -42.63 -17.74
C ASN A 274 3.21 -42.97 -16.49
N ARG A 275 2.35 -42.08 -15.95
CA ARG A 275 1.36 -42.37 -14.88
C ARG A 275 0.10 -41.47 -14.99
N PRO A 276 -1.01 -41.76 -14.25
CA PRO A 276 -2.24 -40.97 -14.35
C PRO A 276 -1.99 -39.48 -14.12
N SER A 277 -2.70 -38.63 -14.87
CA SER A 277 -2.49 -37.18 -14.99
C SER A 277 -2.23 -36.48 -13.65
N GLU A 278 -1.00 -36.05 -13.40
CA GLU A 278 -0.65 -35.18 -12.28
C GLU A 278 -0.71 -33.71 -12.71
N PHE A 279 -1.26 -32.86 -11.83
CA PHE A 279 -1.33 -31.42 -12.07
C PHE A 279 -0.12 -30.73 -11.42
N ALA A 280 0.62 -29.95 -12.19
CA ALA A 280 1.70 -29.09 -11.70
C ALA A 280 1.30 -27.62 -11.82
N THR A 281 1.89 -26.75 -11.02
CA THR A 281 1.75 -25.29 -11.15
C THR A 281 3.05 -24.71 -11.67
N LEU A 282 3.00 -23.94 -12.74
CA LEU A 282 4.18 -23.25 -13.27
C LEU A 282 4.58 -22.13 -12.32
N ILE A 283 5.66 -22.29 -11.57
CA ILE A 283 6.11 -21.30 -10.58
C ILE A 283 7.11 -20.29 -11.13
N ASN A 284 7.84 -20.65 -12.18
CA ASN A 284 8.81 -19.78 -12.86
C ASN A 284 9.06 -20.29 -14.28
N ILE A 285 9.44 -19.38 -15.19
CA ILE A 285 9.98 -19.70 -16.51
C ILE A 285 11.45 -19.28 -16.49
N ASN A 286 12.36 -20.26 -16.34
CA ASN A 286 13.79 -20.01 -16.43
C ASN A 286 14.18 -19.88 -17.90
N LEU A 287 14.72 -18.72 -18.28
CA LEU A 287 15.26 -18.47 -19.62
C LEU A 287 16.75 -18.76 -19.59
N THR A 288 17.19 -19.73 -20.38
CA THR A 288 18.62 -19.93 -20.69
C THR A 288 18.82 -19.46 -22.13
N LEU A 289 19.67 -18.45 -22.31
CA LEU A 289 20.13 -18.03 -23.63
C LEU A 289 21.12 -19.08 -24.12
N ASP A 290 20.69 -19.95 -25.03
CA ASP A 290 21.64 -20.78 -25.77
C ASP A 290 22.52 -19.84 -26.61
N GLN A 291 23.84 -19.92 -26.42
CA GLN A 291 24.78 -19.19 -27.27
C GLN A 291 24.65 -19.69 -28.71
N PRO A 292 24.79 -18.81 -29.72
CA PRO A 292 24.77 -19.25 -31.11
C PRO A 292 25.88 -20.28 -31.33
N ILE A 293 25.50 -21.42 -31.89
CA ILE A 293 26.44 -22.40 -32.44
C ILE A 293 27.12 -21.70 -33.62
N ASN A 294 28.43 -21.46 -33.51
CA ASN A 294 29.27 -20.96 -34.60
C ASN A 294 29.22 -21.85 -35.84
#